data_AF-A0AA89TKY7-F1
#
_entry.id   AF-A0AA89TKY7-F1
#
_cell.length_a   1.000
_cell.length_b   1.000
_cell.length_c   1.000
_cell.angle_alpha   90.00
_cell.angle_beta   90.00
_cell.angle_gamma   90.00
#
_symmetry.space_group_name_H-M   'P 1'
#
loop_
_entity.id
_entity.type
_entity.pdbx_description
1 polymer ?
#
loop_
_entity_poly.entity_id
_entity_poly.type
_entity_poly.pdbx_seq_one_letter_code
_entity_poly.pdbx_strand_id
1 'polypeptide(L)'
;MTPEIPLGAGQDEQARLEELRQREIARRLALRQARGEGRTAPVEAVTTREVPESGSSPAPFVPPQKQPEPVVPEPIPEGFADQVAWERARSFAELMLPDALKAEAGRLSAEKLAWVAVDTASRKDGPVEGVSLLVMAQDHGLDVFNGQLDDRARALLEDKPLPLPGEPGSMWQIYQDDRRLTETNLPAPRQKALLAKLPRPLLDDYIDEEWIGAVPDHDGTSRAAYFRARLDPASLTDEEMDLLAWPLERERREAGPEAEPGRDWPQDWQLLVRLQANDARSIAEEWTDLLPPTQKLLDSLREVRRTGEVPDDLIADERLWVLLERINSQVRSASSRKFNGWIGVRLLIRAVRQMHRALLRGDDVTAEQRRKTALTVASRLRHQSQPVRWEAQNIQAYLCVGQEMTESLKLLEQDAEGRPPVKEQLGGATVVALRKNRSFLEDRPLGERDQQLNPYLVLDVPDEAEDWKKAWRTLRKELDDGGRVQINRAKDMIEKAEREQQELPRFVVPLAPHRWVAPTGTSHRLELPPEPLRRLTMPSTDSDREWSRTEAAREIITKATERLSPAAEDTAALEDPESGTS
;
A
#
# COMPACT_ATOMS: atom_id res chain seq x y z
N MET A 1 31.85 3.87 43.78
CA MET A 1 32.16 4.42 42.45
C MET A 1 31.21 3.77 41.46
N THR A 2 30.10 4.45 41.19
CA THR A 2 29.12 4.13 40.14
C THR A 2 29.32 5.16 39.03
N PRO A 3 29.43 4.78 37.75
CA PRO A 3 29.41 5.75 36.68
C PRO A 3 27.95 6.09 36.35
N GLU A 4 27.62 7.37 36.50
CA GLU A 4 26.39 7.97 35.98
C GLU A 4 26.44 7.97 34.44
N ILE A 5 25.39 7.45 33.81
CA ILE A 5 25.14 7.52 32.37
C ILE A 5 24.31 8.78 32.13
N PRO A 6 24.68 9.68 31.21
CA PRO A 6 24.00 10.96 31.05
C PRO A 6 22.63 10.75 30.38
N LEU A 7 21.57 11.05 31.13
CA LEU A 7 20.21 11.29 30.64
C LEU A 7 20.21 12.60 29.84
N GLY A 8 20.16 12.54 28.51
CA GLY A 8 20.00 13.74 27.70
C GLY A 8 20.02 13.55 26.18
N ALA A 9 20.72 12.54 25.65
CA ALA A 9 20.97 12.46 24.21
C ALA A 9 19.73 12.05 23.35
N GLY A 10 18.77 11.30 23.91
CA GLY A 10 17.64 10.78 23.14
C GLY A 10 16.49 11.76 22.87
N GLN A 11 16.30 12.75 23.76
CA GLN A 11 15.25 13.76 23.61
C GLN A 11 15.63 14.86 22.61
N ASP A 12 16.90 15.24 22.56
CA ASP A 12 17.41 16.23 21.60
C ASP A 12 17.41 15.70 20.15
N GLU A 13 17.57 14.38 19.98
CA GLU A 13 17.53 13.74 18.66
C GLU A 13 16.08 13.61 18.15
N GLN A 14 15.13 13.29 19.03
CA GLN A 14 13.69 13.31 18.71
C GLN A 14 13.19 14.73 18.41
N ALA A 15 13.62 15.73 19.18
CA ALA A 15 13.30 17.14 18.92
C ALA A 15 13.87 17.62 17.58
N ARG A 16 15.09 17.19 17.21
CA ARG A 16 15.66 17.47 15.89
C ARG A 16 14.88 16.81 14.75
N LEU A 17 14.42 15.57 14.93
CA LEU A 17 13.61 14.87 13.93
C LEU A 17 12.24 15.52 13.75
N GLU A 18 11.62 16.01 14.83
CA GLU A 18 10.38 16.79 14.75
C GLU A 18 10.58 18.16 14.10
N GLU A 19 11.70 18.84 14.39
CA GLU A 19 12.05 20.11 13.75
C GLU A 19 12.27 19.93 12.23
N LEU A 20 12.92 18.83 11.83
CA LEU A 20 13.08 18.47 10.41
C LEU A 20 11.73 18.15 9.74
N ARG A 21 10.82 17.43 10.42
CA ARG A 21 9.45 17.18 9.93
C ARG A 21 8.67 18.49 9.73
N GLN A 22 8.75 19.42 10.67
CA GLN A 22 8.04 20.70 10.58
C GLN A 22 8.61 21.59 9.47
N ARG A 23 9.94 21.60 9.28
CA ARG A 23 10.59 22.33 8.18
C ARG A 23 10.19 21.77 6.81
N GLU A 24 10.07 20.46 6.69
CA GLU A 24 9.66 19.81 5.45
C GLU A 24 8.17 20.08 5.13
N ILE A 25 7.29 20.06 6.13
CA ILE A 25 5.88 20.46 5.96
C ILE A 25 5.75 21.93 5.54
N ALA A 26 6.53 22.84 6.15
CA ALA A 26 6.54 24.25 5.78
C ALA A 26 7.07 24.48 4.36
N ARG A 27 8.09 23.73 3.93
CA ARG A 27 8.61 23.75 2.56
C ARG A 27 7.56 23.29 1.54
N ARG A 28 6.82 22.21 1.85
CA ARG A 28 5.72 21.69 1.02
C ARG A 28 4.57 22.69 0.84
N LEU A 29 4.25 23.44 1.90
CA LEU A 29 3.25 24.51 1.83
C LEU A 29 3.73 25.71 1.01
N ALA A 30 4.98 26.13 1.18
CA ALA A 30 5.58 27.23 0.42
C ALA A 30 5.66 26.94 -1.09
N LEU A 31 6.02 25.71 -1.47
CA LEU A 31 6.05 25.28 -2.88
C LEU A 31 4.67 25.23 -3.53
N ARG A 32 3.63 24.86 -2.76
CA ARG A 32 2.23 24.91 -3.24
C ARG A 32 1.75 26.34 -3.47
N GLN A 33 2.17 27.28 -2.62
CA GLN A 33 1.84 28.70 -2.78
C GLN A 33 2.57 29.32 -3.98
N ALA A 34 3.87 29.04 -4.16
CA ALA A 34 4.65 29.52 -5.30
C ALA A 34 4.10 29.02 -6.66
N ARG A 35 3.54 27.80 -6.69
CA ARG A 35 2.87 27.26 -7.89
C ARG A 35 1.51 27.89 -8.16
N GLY A 36 0.85 28.45 -7.15
CA GLY A 36 -0.41 29.19 -7.30
C GLY A 36 -0.24 30.58 -7.92
N GLU A 37 0.92 31.22 -7.71
CA GLU A 37 1.20 32.59 -8.13
C GLU A 37 1.85 32.70 -9.52
N GLY A 38 2.42 31.62 -10.05
CA GLY A 38 3.20 31.62 -11.31
C GLY A 38 2.42 31.59 -12.64
N ARG A 39 1.13 31.94 -12.67
CA ARG A 39 0.33 31.98 -13.92
C ARG A 39 -0.29 33.37 -14.17
N THR A 40 0.48 34.26 -14.78
CA THR A 40 0.14 35.47 -15.60
C THR A 40 1.40 36.36 -15.61
N ALA A 41 1.96 36.93 -16.67
CA ALA A 41 1.59 37.26 -18.05
C ALA A 41 2.89 37.41 -18.92
N PRO A 42 2.79 37.65 -20.25
CA PRO A 42 3.93 37.66 -21.19
C PRO A 42 4.32 39.07 -21.72
N VAL A 43 5.41 39.13 -22.53
CA VAL A 43 5.85 40.22 -23.46
C VAL A 43 6.64 41.36 -22.75
N GLU A 44 7.77 41.94 -23.18
CA GLU A 44 8.29 42.33 -24.51
C GLU A 44 9.81 42.69 -24.47
N ALA A 45 10.36 42.96 -25.67
CA ALA A 45 11.73 43.23 -26.09
C ALA A 45 12.36 44.58 -25.65
N VAL A 46 13.54 44.91 -26.22
CA VAL A 46 14.30 46.21 -26.33
C VAL A 46 15.71 46.10 -25.69
N THR A 47 16.87 46.49 -26.23
CA THR A 47 17.37 47.05 -27.52
C THR A 47 18.92 47.03 -27.51
N THR A 48 19.49 47.02 -28.71
CA THR A 48 20.82 47.51 -29.17
C THR A 48 21.33 48.85 -28.58
N ARG A 49 22.67 49.00 -28.45
CA ARG A 49 23.44 50.26 -28.72
C ARG A 49 24.97 49.99 -28.66
N GLU A 50 25.69 49.96 -29.79
CA GLU A 50 26.47 51.02 -30.47
C GLU A 50 27.83 51.44 -29.85
N VAL A 51 28.77 51.61 -30.78
CA VAL A 51 30.21 51.94 -30.77
C VAL A 51 30.49 53.38 -30.26
N PRO A 52 31.75 53.83 -30.12
CA PRO A 52 32.34 54.53 -31.27
C PRO A 52 33.85 54.32 -31.52
N GLU A 53 34.18 54.53 -32.79
CA GLU A 53 35.48 54.63 -33.44
C GLU A 53 36.30 55.85 -32.98
N SER A 54 37.63 55.78 -33.15
CA SER A 54 38.54 56.83 -33.69
C SER A 54 39.99 56.38 -33.41
N GLY A 55 40.98 56.44 -34.30
CA GLY A 55 41.09 57.12 -35.58
C GLY A 55 42.37 56.72 -36.33
N SER A 56 42.50 57.25 -37.54
CA SER A 56 43.45 56.91 -38.59
C SER A 56 44.81 57.61 -38.54
N SER A 57 45.85 56.86 -38.95
CA SER A 57 47.05 57.25 -39.76
C SER A 57 48.12 58.21 -39.20
N PRO A 58 49.37 58.23 -39.75
CA PRO A 58 49.98 57.37 -40.78
C PRO A 58 51.35 56.75 -40.37
N ALA A 59 51.86 55.84 -41.22
CA ALA A 59 53.20 55.23 -41.16
C ALA A 59 54.35 56.27 -41.29
N PRO A 60 55.60 55.95 -40.91
CA PRO A 60 56.46 55.22 -41.86
C PRO A 60 57.59 54.35 -41.25
N PHE A 61 58.26 53.66 -42.18
CA PHE A 61 59.66 53.22 -42.15
C PHE A 61 59.97 51.77 -41.70
N VAL A 62 60.03 50.94 -42.74
CA VAL A 62 60.69 49.63 -42.85
C VAL A 62 62.22 49.80 -42.73
N PRO A 63 62.90 48.92 -41.98
CA PRO A 63 64.17 48.34 -42.43
C PRO A 63 64.01 46.85 -42.79
N PRO A 64 64.87 46.34 -43.67
CA PRO A 64 64.60 45.18 -44.52
C PRO A 64 64.49 43.86 -43.76
N GLN A 65 63.51 43.07 -44.20
CA GLN A 65 63.37 41.64 -43.96
C GLN A 65 64.72 40.93 -44.17
N LYS A 66 65.22 40.31 -43.10
CA LYS A 66 66.00 39.08 -43.25
C LYS A 66 65.08 38.07 -43.93
N GLN A 67 65.45 37.63 -45.12
CA GLN A 67 64.85 36.47 -45.77
C GLN A 67 64.86 35.31 -44.76
N PRO A 68 63.72 34.76 -44.35
CA PRO A 68 63.73 33.43 -43.76
C PRO A 68 64.20 32.47 -44.85
N GLU A 69 65.19 31.65 -44.50
CA GLU A 69 65.60 30.51 -45.29
C GLU A 69 64.35 29.72 -45.73
N PRO A 70 64.32 29.16 -46.94
CA PRO A 70 63.20 28.34 -47.38
C PRO A 70 63.11 27.12 -46.46
N VAL A 71 62.21 27.19 -45.48
CA VAL A 71 61.78 26.04 -44.70
C VAL A 71 61.13 25.09 -45.70
N VAL A 72 61.81 23.98 -45.96
CA VAL A 72 61.27 22.87 -46.74
C VAL A 72 59.93 22.50 -46.12
N PRO A 73 58.80 22.51 -46.84
CA PRO A 73 57.51 22.15 -46.25
C PRO A 73 57.63 20.71 -45.74
N GLU A 74 57.42 20.54 -44.44
CA GLU A 74 57.37 19.21 -43.83
C GLU A 74 56.27 18.42 -44.55
N PRO A 75 56.51 17.13 -44.91
CA PRO A 75 55.53 16.35 -45.63
C PRO A 75 54.26 16.18 -44.76
N ILE A 76 53.11 16.61 -45.29
CA ILE A 76 51.81 16.45 -44.62
C ILE A 76 51.53 14.94 -44.46
N PRO A 77 51.35 14.44 -43.23
CA PRO A 77 51.03 13.04 -42.98
C PRO A 77 49.67 12.64 -43.59
N GLU A 78 49.49 11.34 -43.79
CA GLU A 78 48.28 10.78 -44.39
C GLU A 78 47.02 11.07 -43.55
N GLY A 79 45.94 11.48 -44.21
CA GLY A 79 44.63 11.76 -43.61
C GLY A 79 44.34 13.23 -43.28
N PHE A 80 45.25 14.18 -43.55
CA PHE A 80 45.01 15.61 -43.34
C PHE A 80 44.66 16.34 -44.66
N ALA A 81 43.67 17.23 -44.61
CA ALA A 81 43.19 17.97 -45.79
C ALA A 81 44.13 19.10 -46.24
N ASP A 82 44.82 19.75 -45.29
CA ASP A 82 45.78 20.83 -45.53
C ASP A 82 46.81 20.96 -44.40
N GLN A 83 47.86 21.75 -44.66
CA GLN A 83 48.94 22.06 -43.69
C GLN A 83 48.39 22.65 -42.39
N VAL A 84 47.31 23.43 -42.46
CA VAL A 84 46.69 24.12 -41.33
C VAL A 84 45.97 23.12 -40.42
N ALA A 85 45.24 22.16 -40.98
CA ALA A 85 44.61 21.08 -40.21
C ALA A 85 45.67 20.20 -39.54
N TRP A 86 46.78 19.92 -40.23
CA TRP A 86 47.88 19.18 -39.65
C TRP A 86 48.55 19.92 -38.48
N GLU A 87 48.83 21.22 -38.60
CA GLU A 87 49.43 22.01 -37.53
C GLU A 87 48.52 22.13 -36.29
N ARG A 88 47.20 22.21 -36.49
CA ARG A 88 46.20 22.18 -35.40
C ARG A 88 46.20 20.83 -34.69
N ALA A 89 46.13 19.74 -35.44
CA ALA A 89 46.16 18.38 -34.88
C ALA A 89 47.48 18.07 -34.16
N ARG A 90 48.61 18.56 -34.69
CA ARG A 90 49.94 18.45 -34.06
C ARG A 90 50.02 19.22 -32.74
N SER A 91 49.52 20.46 -32.71
CA SER A 91 49.50 21.28 -31.48
C SER A 91 48.68 20.61 -30.37
N PHE A 92 47.56 19.98 -30.75
CA PHE A 92 46.74 19.20 -29.84
C PHE A 92 47.43 17.90 -29.39
N ALA A 93 48.11 17.19 -30.30
CA ALA A 93 48.89 16.00 -29.97
C ALA A 93 50.00 16.29 -28.94
N GLU A 94 50.65 17.45 -29.00
CA GLU A 94 51.66 17.89 -28.03
C GLU A 94 51.09 18.12 -26.62
N LEU A 95 49.79 18.42 -26.50
CA LEU A 95 49.10 18.58 -25.21
C LEU A 95 48.70 17.25 -24.57
N MET A 96 48.41 16.23 -25.39
CA MET A 96 47.89 14.95 -24.92
C MET A 96 48.94 13.84 -24.80
N LEU A 97 49.96 13.84 -25.68
CA LEU A 97 50.93 12.76 -25.75
C LEU A 97 51.89 12.79 -24.55
N PRO A 98 52.26 11.62 -24.00
CA PRO A 98 53.40 11.51 -23.09
C PRO A 98 54.67 12.09 -23.75
N ASP A 99 55.57 12.68 -22.96
CA ASP A 99 56.79 13.34 -23.46
C ASP A 99 57.64 12.46 -24.40
N ALA A 100 57.58 11.14 -24.22
CA ALA A 100 58.28 10.17 -25.07
C ALA A 100 57.76 10.09 -26.52
N LEU A 101 56.48 10.43 -26.76
CA LEU A 101 55.83 10.35 -28.06
C LEU A 101 55.65 11.73 -28.73
N LYS A 102 55.90 12.83 -28.01
CA LYS A 102 55.82 14.20 -28.56
C LYS A 102 56.76 14.40 -29.74
N ALA A 103 57.94 13.77 -29.71
CA ALA A 103 58.91 13.82 -30.82
C ALA A 103 58.45 13.07 -32.08
N GLU A 104 57.50 12.13 -31.94
CA GLU A 104 56.96 11.33 -33.05
C GLU A 104 55.62 11.86 -33.58
N ALA A 105 54.99 12.81 -32.88
CA ALA A 105 53.70 13.40 -33.23
C ALA A 105 53.65 13.95 -34.67
N GLY A 106 54.77 14.50 -35.17
CA GLY A 106 54.89 15.01 -36.54
C GLY A 106 54.90 13.94 -37.65
N ARG A 107 54.92 12.64 -37.30
CA ARG A 107 54.97 11.52 -38.27
C ARG A 107 53.74 10.61 -38.21
N LEU A 108 52.80 10.86 -37.31
CA LEU A 108 51.61 10.03 -37.14
C LEU A 108 50.51 10.43 -38.14
N SER A 109 49.80 9.46 -38.69
CA SER A 109 48.60 9.69 -39.50
C SER A 109 47.47 10.25 -38.64
N ALA A 110 46.49 10.91 -39.28
CA ALA A 110 45.30 11.44 -38.59
C ALA A 110 44.55 10.36 -37.81
N GLU A 111 44.42 9.15 -38.40
CA GLU A 111 43.78 7.99 -37.76
C GLU A 111 44.53 7.53 -36.51
N LYS A 112 45.86 7.46 -36.56
CA LYS A 112 46.69 7.06 -35.42
C LYS A 112 46.65 8.10 -34.30
N LEU A 113 46.58 9.39 -34.64
CA LEU A 113 46.40 10.46 -33.66
C LEU A 113 45.00 10.44 -33.03
N ALA A 114 43.95 10.18 -33.82
CA ALA A 114 42.59 10.00 -33.32
C ALA A 114 42.49 8.80 -32.37
N TRP A 115 43.13 7.67 -32.71
CA TRP A 115 43.18 6.50 -31.84
C TRP A 115 43.89 6.78 -30.51
N VAL A 116 45.01 7.50 -30.55
CA VAL A 116 45.73 7.90 -29.32
C VAL A 116 44.91 8.89 -28.48
N ALA A 117 44.14 9.78 -29.10
CA ALA A 117 43.23 10.67 -28.39
C ALA A 117 42.17 9.86 -27.61
N VAL A 118 41.58 8.86 -28.24
CA VAL A 118 40.58 7.96 -27.63
C VAL A 118 41.19 7.09 -26.53
N ASP A 119 42.36 6.49 -26.76
CA ASP A 119 43.08 5.73 -25.72
C ASP A 119 43.40 6.62 -24.52
N THR A 120 43.84 7.86 -24.75
CA THR A 120 44.13 8.83 -23.68
C THR A 120 42.88 9.22 -22.92
N ALA A 121 41.75 9.47 -23.61
CA ALA A 121 40.46 9.76 -22.98
C ALA A 121 39.95 8.59 -22.12
N SER A 122 40.11 7.35 -22.60
CA SER A 122 39.67 6.15 -21.88
C SER A 122 40.41 5.92 -20.56
N ARG A 123 41.63 6.45 -20.44
CA ARG A 123 42.50 6.34 -19.24
C ARG A 123 42.35 7.51 -18.26
N LYS A 124 41.52 8.51 -18.56
CA LYS A 124 41.25 9.63 -17.63
C LYS A 124 40.44 9.14 -16.43
N ASP A 125 40.78 9.63 -15.25
CA ASP A 125 40.06 9.33 -14.00
C ASP A 125 38.59 9.82 -14.07
N GLY A 126 38.34 10.94 -14.75
CA GLY A 126 37.00 11.48 -15.02
C GLY A 126 36.54 11.23 -16.46
N PRO A 127 35.51 10.40 -16.71
CA PRO A 127 34.97 10.16 -18.05
C PRO A 127 34.46 11.42 -18.77
N VAL A 128 33.90 12.37 -18.02
CA VAL A 128 33.46 13.67 -18.59
C VAL A 128 34.65 14.50 -19.09
N GLU A 129 35.78 14.46 -18.38
CA GLU A 129 37.03 15.10 -18.83
C GLU A 129 37.60 14.38 -20.07
N GLY A 130 37.46 13.05 -20.12
CA GLY A 130 37.78 12.26 -21.31
C GLY A 130 36.97 12.71 -22.53
N VAL A 131 35.65 12.88 -22.39
CA VAL A 131 34.79 13.41 -23.46
C VAL A 131 35.20 14.83 -23.86
N SER A 132 35.53 15.70 -22.90
CA SER A 132 36.04 17.04 -23.18
C SER A 132 37.29 17.02 -24.07
N LEU A 133 38.22 16.13 -23.76
CA LEU A 133 39.43 15.91 -24.56
C LEU A 133 39.10 15.42 -25.99
N LEU A 134 38.11 14.53 -26.15
CA LEU A 134 37.68 14.06 -27.47
C LEU A 134 36.96 15.14 -28.29
N VAL A 135 36.15 15.99 -27.67
CA VAL A 135 35.55 17.15 -28.35
C VAL A 135 36.65 18.12 -28.81
N MET A 136 37.66 18.37 -27.97
CA MET A 136 38.83 19.14 -28.38
C MET A 136 39.56 18.47 -29.56
N ALA A 137 39.70 17.14 -29.57
CA ALA A 137 40.31 16.40 -30.69
C ALA A 137 39.54 16.62 -32.01
N GLN A 138 38.21 16.52 -31.94
CA GLN A 138 37.32 16.76 -33.07
C GLN A 138 37.44 18.20 -33.60
N ASP A 139 37.45 19.19 -32.70
CA ASP A 139 37.61 20.61 -33.07
C ASP A 139 38.99 20.91 -33.70
N HIS A 140 40.02 20.13 -33.38
CA HIS A 140 41.36 20.21 -33.98
C HIS A 140 41.51 19.38 -35.26
N GLY A 141 40.42 18.81 -35.79
CA GLY A 141 40.39 18.14 -37.09
C GLY A 141 40.70 16.65 -37.06
N LEU A 142 40.71 16.00 -35.88
CA LEU A 142 40.79 14.54 -35.78
C LEU A 142 39.39 13.94 -35.86
N ASP A 143 39.17 12.99 -36.78
CA ASP A 143 37.86 12.35 -36.97
C ASP A 143 37.58 11.30 -35.89
N VAL A 144 37.24 11.76 -34.69
CA VAL A 144 37.01 10.93 -33.50
C VAL A 144 35.54 10.52 -33.37
N PHE A 145 34.62 11.43 -33.72
CA PHE A 145 33.19 11.24 -33.61
C PHE A 145 32.51 11.20 -34.98
N ASN A 146 31.42 10.44 -35.09
CA ASN A 146 30.43 10.72 -36.13
C ASN A 146 29.55 11.91 -35.71
N GLY A 147 28.81 12.52 -36.64
CA GLY A 147 28.01 13.73 -36.34
C GLY A 147 27.04 13.58 -35.16
N GLN A 148 26.41 12.40 -35.01
CA GLN A 148 25.50 12.15 -33.88
C GLN A 148 26.22 12.01 -32.54
N LEU A 149 27.41 11.41 -32.51
CA LEU A 149 28.22 11.28 -31.28
C LEU A 149 28.83 12.63 -30.88
N ASP A 150 29.22 13.48 -31.83
CA ASP A 150 29.71 14.83 -31.56
C ASP A 150 28.61 15.68 -30.90
N ASP A 151 27.39 15.67 -31.46
CA ASP A 151 26.25 16.38 -30.87
C ASP A 151 25.95 15.91 -29.43
N ARG A 152 26.03 14.59 -29.18
CA ARG A 152 25.85 14.02 -27.83
C ARG A 152 26.98 14.44 -26.88
N ALA A 153 28.23 14.40 -27.33
CA ALA A 153 29.39 14.80 -26.54
C ALA A 153 29.30 16.27 -26.13
N ARG A 154 28.98 17.17 -27.07
CA ARG A 154 28.79 18.60 -26.80
C ARG A 154 27.63 18.84 -25.82
N ALA A 155 26.49 18.20 -26.05
CA ALA A 155 25.32 18.30 -25.16
C ALA A 155 25.62 17.80 -23.73
N LEU A 156 26.42 16.73 -23.58
CA LEU A 156 26.86 16.22 -22.29
C LEU A 156 27.72 17.23 -21.52
N LEU A 157 28.62 17.94 -22.22
CA LEU A 157 29.51 18.93 -21.61
C LEU A 157 28.74 20.19 -21.16
N GLU A 158 27.73 20.60 -21.93
CA GLU A 158 26.86 21.73 -21.59
C GLU A 158 25.83 21.40 -20.48
N ASP A 159 25.73 20.14 -20.07
CA ASP A 159 24.67 19.60 -19.20
C ASP A 159 23.26 19.93 -19.70
N LYS A 160 23.08 19.96 -21.03
CA LYS A 160 21.84 20.31 -21.71
C LYS A 160 21.41 19.19 -22.64
N PRO A 161 20.56 18.25 -22.19
CA PRO A 161 20.16 17.11 -23.01
C PRO A 161 19.27 17.56 -24.19
N LEU A 162 19.87 17.65 -25.38
CA LEU A 162 19.16 17.91 -26.65
C LEU A 162 18.10 16.83 -26.92
N PRO A 163 17.00 17.11 -27.65
CA PRO A 163 15.97 16.13 -28.03
C PRO A 163 16.43 15.21 -29.17
N LEU A 164 17.65 14.68 -29.07
CA LEU A 164 18.13 13.64 -29.96
C LEU A 164 17.62 12.28 -29.45
N PRO A 165 16.93 11.47 -30.27
CA PRO A 165 16.49 10.16 -29.84
C PRO A 165 17.71 9.29 -29.49
N GLY A 166 17.76 8.81 -28.24
CA GLY A 166 18.67 7.75 -27.83
C GLY A 166 18.17 6.39 -28.29
N GLU A 167 19.08 5.43 -28.38
CA GLU A 167 18.71 4.02 -28.49
C GLU A 167 18.02 3.60 -27.19
N PRO A 168 16.89 2.88 -27.22
CA PRO A 168 16.24 2.41 -26.01
C PRO A 168 17.21 1.61 -25.12
N GLY A 169 17.40 2.06 -23.88
CA GLY A 169 18.27 1.39 -22.92
C GLY A 169 19.75 1.81 -22.95
N SER A 170 20.14 2.77 -23.80
CA SER A 170 21.49 3.36 -23.75
C SER A 170 21.68 4.25 -22.51
N MET A 171 22.92 4.37 -22.03
CA MET A 171 23.25 5.26 -20.91
C MET A 171 23.03 6.72 -21.27
N TRP A 172 23.21 7.09 -22.55
CA TRP A 172 22.79 8.39 -23.07
C TRP A 172 21.29 8.65 -22.85
N GLN A 173 20.42 7.68 -23.16
CA GLN A 173 18.98 7.81 -22.96
C GLN A 173 18.63 7.91 -21.46
N ILE A 174 19.31 7.12 -20.61
CA ILE A 174 19.15 7.19 -19.15
C ILE A 174 19.54 8.57 -18.61
N TYR A 175 20.64 9.16 -19.06
CA TYR A 175 21.06 10.52 -18.69
C TYR A 175 20.04 11.58 -19.13
N GLN A 176 19.54 11.49 -20.35
CA GLN A 176 18.50 12.41 -20.83
C GLN A 176 17.21 12.31 -20.01
N ASP A 177 16.75 11.10 -19.74
CA ASP A 177 15.53 10.86 -18.98
C ASP A 177 15.70 11.30 -17.51
N ASP A 178 16.84 11.04 -16.88
CA ASP A 178 17.17 11.51 -15.53
C ASP A 178 17.07 13.05 -15.42
N ARG A 179 17.70 13.80 -16.33
CA ARG A 179 17.63 15.27 -16.35
C ARG A 179 16.23 15.81 -16.60
N ARG A 180 15.43 15.11 -17.40
CA ARG A 180 14.06 15.52 -17.78
C ARG A 180 12.99 15.11 -16.79
N LEU A 181 13.31 14.19 -15.86
CA LEU A 181 12.36 13.67 -14.88
C LEU A 181 11.73 14.79 -14.04
N THR A 182 12.51 15.84 -13.75
CA THR A 182 12.05 16.99 -12.95
C THR A 182 11.21 17.99 -13.75
N GLU A 183 11.37 18.01 -15.08
CA GLU A 183 10.75 18.98 -15.98
C GLU A 183 9.48 18.42 -16.63
N THR A 184 9.45 17.11 -16.88
CA THR A 184 8.40 16.44 -17.65
C THR A 184 8.04 15.10 -17.04
N ASN A 185 6.75 14.76 -17.02
CA ASN A 185 6.30 13.45 -16.58
C ASN A 185 6.65 12.39 -17.64
N LEU A 186 7.62 11.53 -17.34
CA LEU A 186 8.07 10.50 -18.25
C LEU A 186 7.08 9.34 -18.35
N PRO A 187 6.91 8.70 -19.53
CA PRO A 187 6.12 7.48 -19.66
C PRO A 187 6.66 6.34 -18.77
N ALA A 188 5.76 5.49 -18.28
CA ALA A 188 6.09 4.39 -17.38
C ALA A 188 7.25 3.48 -17.87
N PRO A 189 7.35 3.08 -19.16
CA PRO A 189 8.49 2.28 -19.63
C PRO A 189 9.86 2.95 -19.42
N ARG A 190 9.93 4.28 -19.54
CA ARG A 190 11.17 5.04 -19.31
C ARG A 190 11.50 5.16 -17.83
N GLN A 191 10.49 5.39 -16.98
CA GLN A 191 10.67 5.37 -15.54
C GLN A 191 11.18 3.99 -15.05
N LYS A 192 10.67 2.89 -15.60
CA LYS A 192 11.18 1.54 -15.30
C LYS A 192 12.64 1.35 -15.69
N ALA A 193 13.06 1.91 -16.84
CA ALA A 193 14.45 1.87 -17.27
C ALA A 193 15.37 2.64 -16.30
N LEU A 194 14.92 3.80 -15.79
CA LEU A 194 15.63 4.56 -14.75
C LEU A 194 15.75 3.74 -13.44
N LEU A 195 14.65 3.13 -12.99
CA LEU A 195 14.63 2.27 -11.80
C LEU A 195 15.59 1.08 -11.89
N ALA A 196 15.84 0.57 -13.10
CA ALA A 196 16.79 -0.53 -13.30
C ALA A 196 18.26 -0.09 -13.22
N LYS A 197 18.59 1.18 -13.54
CA LYS A 197 19.97 1.63 -13.77
C LYS A 197 20.50 2.65 -12.75
N LEU A 198 19.72 3.66 -12.37
CA LEU A 198 20.22 4.77 -11.54
C LEU A 198 20.64 4.33 -10.13
N PRO A 199 21.49 5.09 -9.42
CA PRO A 199 21.81 4.79 -8.02
C PRO A 199 20.55 4.76 -7.15
N ARG A 200 20.50 3.81 -6.22
CA ARG A 200 19.34 3.61 -5.33
C ARG A 200 19.03 4.84 -4.46
N PRO A 201 20.03 5.53 -3.85
CA PRO A 201 19.78 6.75 -3.07
C PRO A 201 19.07 7.85 -3.86
N LEU A 202 19.46 8.03 -5.14
CA LEU A 202 18.87 9.03 -6.03
C LEU A 202 17.42 8.68 -6.38
N LEU A 203 17.17 7.41 -6.69
CA LEU A 203 15.80 6.94 -6.96
C LEU A 203 14.89 7.04 -5.75
N ASP A 204 15.41 6.81 -4.55
CA ASP A 204 14.64 7.01 -3.32
C ASP A 204 14.22 8.46 -3.14
N ASP A 205 15.11 9.43 -3.44
CA ASP A 205 14.76 10.86 -3.43
C ASP A 205 13.67 11.15 -4.47
N TYR A 206 13.76 10.60 -5.68
CA TYR A 206 12.76 10.78 -6.73
C TYR A 206 11.41 10.15 -6.41
N ILE A 207 11.38 9.03 -5.68
CA ILE A 207 10.15 8.40 -5.18
C ILE A 207 9.55 9.26 -4.05
N ASP A 208 10.39 9.74 -3.13
CA ASP A 208 9.97 10.59 -2.01
C ASP A 208 9.39 11.93 -2.49
N GLU A 209 9.90 12.46 -3.61
CA GLU A 209 9.44 13.68 -4.27
C GLU A 209 8.30 13.42 -5.29
N GLU A 210 7.80 12.18 -5.39
CA GLU A 210 6.71 11.74 -6.26
C GLU A 210 6.98 11.95 -7.77
N TRP A 211 8.25 12.01 -8.18
CA TRP A 211 8.63 12.11 -9.60
C TRP A 211 8.59 10.77 -10.32
N ILE A 212 8.79 9.67 -9.59
CA ILE A 212 8.64 8.30 -10.11
C ILE A 212 7.46 7.62 -9.42
N GLY A 213 6.54 7.10 -10.22
CA GLY A 213 5.39 6.31 -9.76
C GLY A 213 5.24 4.96 -10.48
N ALA A 214 6.08 4.69 -11.50
CA ALA A 214 6.00 3.43 -12.24
C ALA A 214 6.58 2.26 -11.45
N VAL A 215 5.79 1.22 -11.26
CA VAL A 215 6.22 -0.01 -10.58
C VAL A 215 7.14 -0.83 -11.51
N PRO A 216 8.33 -1.28 -11.06
CA PRO A 216 9.20 -2.10 -11.90
C PRO A 216 8.64 -3.51 -12.10
N ASP A 217 9.05 -4.14 -13.20
CA ASP A 217 8.67 -5.52 -13.51
C ASP A 217 9.33 -6.49 -12.53
N HIS A 218 8.69 -7.64 -12.32
CA HIS A 218 9.24 -8.69 -11.48
C HIS A 218 10.41 -9.38 -12.21
N ASP A 219 11.62 -9.23 -11.68
CA ASP A 219 12.85 -9.81 -12.24
C ASP A 219 13.60 -10.72 -11.25
N GLY A 220 13.02 -10.99 -10.07
CA GLY A 220 13.60 -11.80 -9.00
C GLY A 220 14.77 -11.14 -8.27
N THR A 221 15.12 -9.89 -8.58
CA THR A 221 16.22 -9.18 -7.91
C THR A 221 15.74 -8.47 -6.65
N SER A 222 16.63 -8.38 -5.65
CA SER A 222 16.37 -7.61 -4.42
C SER A 222 16.12 -6.12 -4.70
N ARG A 223 16.67 -5.60 -5.80
CA ARG A 223 16.49 -4.22 -6.24
C ARG A 223 15.07 -3.97 -6.73
N ALA A 224 14.55 -4.80 -7.64
CA ALA A 224 13.18 -4.66 -8.11
C ALA A 224 12.19 -4.89 -6.97
N ALA A 225 12.40 -5.92 -6.15
CA ALA A 225 11.58 -6.17 -4.96
C ALA A 225 11.54 -4.95 -4.03
N TYR A 226 12.67 -4.29 -3.78
CA TYR A 226 12.72 -3.08 -2.96
C TYR A 226 11.86 -1.94 -3.54
N PHE A 227 12.00 -1.63 -4.82
CA PHE A 227 11.23 -0.52 -5.41
C PHE A 227 9.75 -0.87 -5.57
N ARG A 228 9.40 -2.15 -5.84
CA ARG A 228 8.01 -2.63 -5.77
C ARG A 228 7.44 -2.44 -4.37
N ALA A 229 8.21 -2.77 -3.33
CA ALA A 229 7.79 -2.56 -1.94
C ALA A 229 7.58 -1.08 -1.58
N ARG A 230 8.35 -0.18 -2.19
CA ARG A 230 8.20 1.28 -1.99
C ARG A 230 7.04 1.90 -2.78
N LEU A 231 6.73 1.38 -3.96
CA LEU A 231 5.77 1.98 -4.88
C LEU A 231 4.40 1.29 -4.87
N ASP A 232 4.37 -0.03 -4.77
CA ASP A 232 3.16 -0.86 -4.77
C ASP A 232 3.35 -2.10 -3.88
N PRO A 233 3.35 -1.93 -2.55
CA PRO A 233 3.54 -3.02 -1.59
C PRO A 233 2.49 -4.13 -1.70
N ALA A 234 1.28 -3.81 -2.19
CA ALA A 234 0.20 -4.77 -2.39
C ALA A 234 0.55 -5.85 -3.45
N SER A 235 1.42 -5.51 -4.39
CA SER A 235 1.79 -6.36 -5.52
C SER A 235 2.95 -7.33 -5.25
N LEU A 236 3.52 -7.31 -4.05
CA LEU A 236 4.67 -8.15 -3.70
C LEU A 236 4.29 -9.63 -3.58
N THR A 237 5.11 -10.52 -4.14
CA THR A 237 4.98 -11.96 -3.90
C THR A 237 5.59 -12.38 -2.56
N ASP A 238 5.27 -13.58 -2.09
CA ASP A 238 5.84 -14.10 -0.83
C ASP A 238 7.36 -14.29 -0.94
N GLU A 239 7.88 -14.67 -2.11
CA GLU A 239 9.33 -14.75 -2.35
C GLU A 239 10.01 -13.38 -2.27
N GLU A 240 9.37 -12.32 -2.80
CA GLU A 240 9.89 -10.96 -2.71
C GLU A 240 9.88 -10.44 -1.27
N MET A 241 8.87 -10.78 -0.48
CA MET A 241 8.84 -10.44 0.94
C MET A 241 9.97 -11.14 1.72
N ASP A 242 10.24 -12.41 1.41
CA ASP A 242 11.33 -13.16 2.03
C ASP A 242 12.69 -12.55 1.70
N LEU A 243 12.90 -12.12 0.44
CA LEU A 243 14.11 -11.41 0.01
C LEU A 243 14.32 -10.09 0.75
N LEU A 244 13.24 -9.36 1.06
CA LEU A 244 13.29 -8.10 1.77
C LEU A 244 13.39 -8.25 3.28
N ALA A 245 13.13 -9.45 3.81
CA ALA A 245 13.02 -9.74 5.23
C ALA A 245 12.15 -8.68 5.95
N TRP A 246 10.97 -8.37 5.39
CA TRP A 246 10.11 -7.30 5.87
C TRP A 246 9.07 -7.85 6.88
N PRO A 247 9.33 -7.77 8.20
CA PRO A 247 8.48 -8.42 9.20
C PRO A 247 7.08 -7.79 9.27
N LEU A 248 7.00 -6.46 9.15
CA LEU A 248 5.75 -5.74 9.32
C LEU A 248 4.69 -6.09 8.25
N GLU A 249 5.08 -6.23 6.98
CA GLU A 249 4.16 -6.63 5.91
C GLU A 249 3.76 -8.11 6.02
N ARG A 250 4.66 -8.97 6.52
CA ARG A 250 4.30 -10.37 6.84
C ARG A 250 3.27 -10.43 7.95
N GLU A 251 3.49 -9.70 9.04
CA GLU A 251 2.53 -9.58 10.14
C GLU A 251 1.17 -9.05 9.65
N ARG A 252 1.15 -8.10 8.71
CA ARG A 252 -0.09 -7.59 8.09
C ARG A 252 -0.88 -8.69 7.37
N ARG A 253 -0.20 -9.54 6.58
CA ARG A 253 -0.85 -10.61 5.82
C ARG A 253 -1.34 -11.75 6.69
N GLU A 254 -0.64 -12.00 7.80
CA GLU A 254 -1.02 -13.02 8.78
C GLU A 254 -2.06 -12.51 9.79
N ALA A 255 -2.20 -11.18 9.94
CA ALA A 255 -3.13 -10.58 10.87
C ALA A 255 -4.58 -10.92 10.53
N GLY A 256 -5.28 -11.46 11.53
CA GLY A 256 -6.71 -11.71 11.48
C GLY A 256 -7.43 -11.15 12.70
N PRO A 257 -8.73 -11.47 12.87
CA PRO A 257 -9.56 -10.97 13.97
C PRO A 257 -9.06 -11.36 15.38
N GLU A 258 -8.19 -12.37 15.47
CA GLU A 258 -7.58 -12.85 16.72
C GLU A 258 -6.16 -12.30 16.94
N ALA A 259 -5.62 -11.53 15.99
CA ALA A 259 -4.28 -10.97 16.12
C ALA A 259 -4.26 -9.85 17.16
N GLU A 260 -3.23 -9.86 18.01
CA GLU A 260 -2.95 -8.77 18.91
C GLU A 260 -2.14 -7.68 18.17
N PRO A 261 -2.46 -6.39 18.33
CA PRO A 261 -1.70 -5.33 17.70
C PRO A 261 -0.23 -5.36 18.16
N GLY A 262 0.69 -5.42 17.20
CA GLY A 262 2.12 -5.28 17.47
C GLY A 262 2.48 -3.88 17.99
N ARG A 263 3.53 -3.80 18.81
CA ARG A 263 3.99 -2.55 19.45
C ARG A 263 4.32 -1.46 18.44
N ASP A 264 4.90 -1.85 17.31
CA ASP A 264 5.42 -0.95 16.28
C ASP A 264 4.47 -0.80 15.09
N TRP A 265 3.22 -1.31 15.21
CA TRP A 265 2.23 -1.20 14.15
C TRP A 265 1.76 0.25 13.97
N PRO A 266 1.45 0.69 12.74
CA PRO A 266 0.76 1.95 12.50
C PRO A 266 -0.56 2.02 13.29
N GLN A 267 -0.93 3.22 13.74
CA GLN A 267 -2.17 3.44 14.51
C GLN A 267 -3.42 2.95 13.75
N ASP A 268 -3.45 3.16 12.43
CA ASP A 268 -4.49 2.62 11.56
C ASP A 268 -4.65 1.11 11.71
N TRP A 269 -3.55 0.36 11.65
CA TRP A 269 -3.59 -1.09 11.74
C TRP A 269 -4.06 -1.56 13.11
N GLN A 270 -3.57 -0.90 14.17
CA GLN A 270 -3.99 -1.20 15.54
C GLN A 270 -5.49 -0.98 15.74
N LEU A 271 -6.04 0.11 15.20
CA LEU A 271 -7.48 0.36 15.25
C LEU A 271 -8.24 -0.69 14.43
N LEU A 272 -7.86 -0.92 13.18
CA LEU A 272 -8.55 -1.81 12.26
C LEU A 272 -8.61 -3.25 12.79
N VAL A 273 -7.49 -3.81 13.28
CA VAL A 273 -7.47 -5.18 13.85
C VAL A 273 -8.39 -5.30 15.08
N ARG A 274 -8.45 -4.27 15.93
CA ARG A 274 -9.38 -4.25 17.07
C ARG A 274 -10.84 -4.16 16.63
N LEU A 275 -11.12 -3.41 15.57
CA LEU A 275 -12.46 -3.37 14.97
C LEU A 275 -12.83 -4.72 14.34
N GLN A 276 -11.88 -5.46 13.74
CA GLN A 276 -12.10 -6.83 13.26
C GLN A 276 -12.48 -7.78 14.41
N ALA A 277 -11.85 -7.62 15.58
CA ALA A 277 -12.19 -8.32 16.82
C ALA A 277 -13.56 -7.89 17.42
N ASN A 278 -14.28 -6.97 16.76
CA ASN A 278 -15.50 -6.35 17.22
C ASN A 278 -15.34 -5.64 18.58
N ASP A 279 -14.18 -5.03 18.84
CA ASP A 279 -13.96 -4.21 20.03
C ASP A 279 -14.59 -2.83 19.86
N ALA A 280 -15.80 -2.64 20.38
CA ALA A 280 -16.49 -1.36 20.33
C ALA A 280 -15.86 -0.28 21.23
N ARG A 281 -14.92 -0.64 22.13
CA ARG A 281 -14.28 0.33 23.05
C ARG A 281 -13.26 1.19 22.32
N SER A 282 -12.54 0.63 21.34
CA SER A 282 -11.52 1.34 20.55
C SER A 282 -12.05 2.59 19.85
N ILE A 283 -13.35 2.65 19.56
CA ILE A 283 -14.01 3.80 18.90
C ILE A 283 -14.05 5.04 19.79
N ALA A 284 -14.05 4.87 21.12
CA ALA A 284 -13.97 5.99 22.07
C ALA A 284 -12.56 6.50 22.30
N GLU A 285 -11.55 5.76 21.89
CA GLU A 285 -10.16 6.12 22.14
C GLU A 285 -9.72 7.25 21.20
N GLU A 286 -8.67 7.95 21.61
CA GLU A 286 -8.06 9.02 20.82
C GLU A 286 -7.05 8.41 19.85
N TRP A 287 -7.24 8.70 18.58
CA TRP A 287 -6.39 8.28 17.47
C TRP A 287 -5.96 9.55 16.74
N THR A 288 -4.66 9.72 16.52
CA THR A 288 -4.08 10.98 16.05
C THR A 288 -3.51 10.87 14.65
N ASP A 289 -3.00 9.69 14.28
CA ASP A 289 -2.26 9.47 13.05
C ASP A 289 -2.97 8.38 12.23
N LEU A 290 -4.16 8.72 11.72
CA LEU A 290 -4.99 7.83 10.90
C LEU A 290 -5.02 8.29 9.45
N LEU A 291 -4.94 7.32 8.54
CA LEU A 291 -5.17 7.52 7.11
C LEU A 291 -6.63 8.01 6.87
N PRO A 292 -6.86 8.86 5.85
CA PRO A 292 -8.19 9.43 5.60
C PRO A 292 -9.35 8.42 5.49
N PRO A 293 -9.19 7.24 4.85
CA PRO A 293 -10.25 6.22 4.80
C PRO A 293 -10.60 5.67 6.19
N THR A 294 -9.60 5.38 7.02
CA THR A 294 -9.79 4.88 8.39
C THR A 294 -10.42 5.94 9.27
N GLN A 295 -9.97 7.19 9.15
CA GLN A 295 -10.54 8.33 9.88
C GLN A 295 -12.03 8.49 9.55
N LYS A 296 -12.40 8.44 8.27
CA LYS A 296 -13.81 8.53 7.83
C LYS A 296 -14.67 7.37 8.37
N LEU A 297 -14.11 6.16 8.42
CA LEU A 297 -14.78 5.01 9.04
C LEU A 297 -14.98 5.25 10.53
N LEU A 298 -13.93 5.64 11.26
CA LEU A 298 -13.98 5.91 12.69
C LEU A 298 -15.01 6.99 13.03
N ASP A 299 -15.06 8.08 12.27
CA ASP A 299 -16.03 9.15 12.46
C ASP A 299 -17.47 8.68 12.22
N SER A 300 -17.69 7.87 11.18
CA SER A 300 -18.99 7.23 10.96
C SER A 300 -19.40 6.32 12.13
N LEU A 301 -18.48 5.53 12.67
CA LEU A 301 -18.74 4.64 13.82
C LEU A 301 -18.99 5.43 15.12
N ARG A 302 -18.28 6.54 15.33
CA ARG A 302 -18.52 7.48 16.44
C ARG A 302 -19.89 8.12 16.34
N GLU A 303 -20.32 8.47 15.14
CA GLU A 303 -21.65 9.03 14.91
C GLU A 303 -22.75 8.00 15.19
N VAL A 304 -22.58 6.75 14.73
CA VAL A 304 -23.47 5.63 15.08
C VAL A 304 -23.56 5.44 16.59
N ARG A 305 -22.44 5.53 17.30
CA ARG A 305 -22.43 5.43 18.77
C ARG A 305 -23.27 6.53 19.41
N ARG A 306 -23.18 7.76 18.89
CA ARG A 306 -23.87 8.94 19.41
C ARG A 306 -25.37 8.91 19.13
N THR A 307 -25.79 8.58 17.91
CA THR A 307 -27.18 8.71 17.46
C THR A 307 -27.95 7.40 17.49
N GLY A 308 -27.26 6.26 17.38
CA GLY A 308 -27.85 4.96 17.11
C GLY A 308 -28.38 4.80 15.69
N GLU A 309 -28.21 5.79 14.82
CA GLU A 309 -28.61 5.69 13.41
C GLU A 309 -27.43 5.19 12.58
N VAL A 310 -27.65 4.15 11.78
CA VAL A 310 -26.61 3.52 10.97
C VAL A 310 -26.71 4.00 9.52
N PRO A 311 -25.65 4.61 8.98
CA PRO A 311 -25.52 4.94 7.56
C PRO A 311 -25.66 3.72 6.64
N ASP A 312 -26.25 3.93 5.46
CA ASP A 312 -26.51 2.89 4.46
C ASP A 312 -25.24 2.18 3.98
N ASP A 313 -24.13 2.90 3.91
CA ASP A 313 -22.85 2.38 3.45
C ASP A 313 -22.21 1.41 4.45
N LEU A 314 -22.43 1.59 5.76
CA LEU A 314 -22.04 0.62 6.79
C LEU A 314 -22.96 -0.60 6.82
N ILE A 315 -24.25 -0.42 6.52
CA ILE A 315 -25.23 -1.52 6.52
C ILE A 315 -25.01 -2.45 5.34
N ALA A 316 -24.58 -1.91 4.20
CA ALA A 316 -24.29 -2.70 3.01
C ALA A 316 -23.25 -3.81 3.26
N ASP A 317 -22.35 -3.62 4.23
CA ASP A 317 -21.42 -4.64 4.67
C ASP A 317 -21.94 -5.41 5.89
N GLU A 318 -22.52 -6.59 5.65
CA GLU A 318 -23.08 -7.46 6.69
C GLU A 318 -22.05 -7.87 7.75
N ARG A 319 -20.76 -7.91 7.40
CA ARG A 319 -19.68 -8.31 8.32
C ARG A 319 -19.47 -7.29 9.44
N LEU A 320 -19.90 -6.05 9.24
CA LEU A 320 -19.84 -4.99 10.27
C LEU A 320 -21.02 -5.04 11.26
N TRP A 321 -22.07 -5.83 10.99
CA TRP A 321 -23.29 -5.78 11.79
C TRP A 321 -23.08 -6.17 13.25
N VAL A 322 -22.14 -7.08 13.53
CA VAL A 322 -21.79 -7.47 14.91
C VAL A 322 -21.09 -6.34 15.65
N LEU A 323 -20.19 -5.62 14.99
CA LEU A 323 -19.54 -4.45 15.55
C LEU A 323 -20.57 -3.36 15.86
N LEU A 324 -21.49 -3.08 14.91
CA LEU A 324 -22.59 -2.12 15.09
C LEU A 324 -23.50 -2.48 16.28
N GLU A 325 -23.85 -3.77 16.44
CA GLU A 325 -24.59 -4.28 17.59
C GLU A 325 -23.87 -3.98 18.92
N ARG A 326 -22.54 -4.11 18.96
CA ARG A 326 -21.73 -3.88 20.16
C ARG A 326 -21.51 -2.39 20.46
N ILE A 327 -21.48 -1.54 19.44
CA ILE A 327 -21.35 -0.08 19.58
C ILE A 327 -22.57 0.48 20.31
N ASN A 328 -23.76 0.13 19.85
CA ASN A 328 -25.00 0.60 20.45
C ASN A 328 -26.09 -0.48 20.31
N SER A 329 -26.60 -0.95 21.45
CA SER A 329 -27.65 -1.97 21.49
C SER A 329 -29.00 -1.51 20.91
N GLN A 330 -29.16 -0.24 20.54
CA GLN A 330 -30.36 0.31 19.92
C GLN A 330 -30.09 0.83 18.50
N VAL A 331 -29.05 0.33 17.83
CA VAL A 331 -28.79 0.69 16.42
C VAL A 331 -29.98 0.39 15.53
N ARG A 332 -30.26 1.31 14.61
CA ARG A 332 -31.33 1.22 13.62
C ARG A 332 -30.93 1.88 12.31
N SER A 333 -31.53 1.39 11.23
CA SER A 333 -31.44 1.98 9.90
C SER A 333 -32.77 2.61 9.50
N ALA A 334 -32.73 3.76 8.81
CA ALA A 334 -33.93 4.32 8.18
C ALA A 334 -34.35 3.52 6.92
N SER A 335 -33.39 2.95 6.20
CA SER A 335 -33.58 2.36 4.87
C SER A 335 -33.70 0.82 4.90
N SER A 336 -32.95 0.14 5.77
CA SER A 336 -32.75 -1.31 5.71
C SER A 336 -33.66 -2.08 6.66
N ARG A 337 -34.74 -2.64 6.13
CA ARG A 337 -35.61 -3.57 6.86
C ARG A 337 -34.90 -4.87 7.25
N LYS A 338 -33.97 -5.35 6.42
CA LYS A 338 -33.21 -6.59 6.68
C LYS A 338 -32.35 -6.44 7.93
N PHE A 339 -31.55 -5.38 8.00
CA PHE A 339 -30.71 -5.07 9.17
C PHE A 339 -31.57 -4.88 10.43
N ASN A 340 -32.62 -4.05 10.35
CA ASN A 340 -33.52 -3.79 11.47
C ASN A 340 -34.19 -5.07 12.01
N GLY A 341 -34.57 -5.99 11.11
CA GLY A 341 -35.09 -7.29 11.50
C GLY A 341 -34.06 -8.17 12.19
N TRP A 342 -32.86 -8.27 11.61
CA TRP A 342 -31.76 -9.07 12.17
C TRP A 342 -31.32 -8.57 13.55
N ILE A 343 -31.07 -7.26 13.70
CA ILE A 343 -30.66 -6.69 14.99
C ILE A 343 -31.79 -6.81 16.03
N GLY A 344 -33.03 -6.56 15.62
CA GLY A 344 -34.19 -6.62 16.50
C GLY A 344 -34.38 -8.01 17.12
N VAL A 345 -34.29 -9.07 16.31
CA VAL A 345 -34.38 -10.45 16.80
C VAL A 345 -33.22 -10.78 17.73
N ARG A 346 -31.99 -10.38 17.41
CA ARG A 346 -30.83 -10.63 18.28
C ARG A 346 -30.96 -9.91 19.62
N LEU A 347 -31.49 -8.69 19.64
CA LEU A 347 -31.81 -7.97 20.86
C LEU A 347 -32.84 -8.69 21.71
N LEU A 348 -33.88 -9.27 21.08
CA LEU A 348 -34.84 -10.12 21.78
C LEU A 348 -34.18 -11.34 22.41
N ILE A 349 -33.44 -12.14 21.63
CA ILE A 349 -32.76 -13.34 22.13
C ILE A 349 -31.81 -12.98 23.29
N ARG A 350 -31.04 -11.91 23.15
CA ARG A 350 -30.17 -11.42 24.23
C ARG A 350 -30.96 -11.00 25.46
N ALA A 351 -32.08 -10.30 25.30
CA ALA A 351 -32.91 -9.87 26.43
C ALA A 351 -33.51 -11.08 27.18
N VAL A 352 -33.95 -12.12 26.47
CA VAL A 352 -34.44 -13.35 27.10
C VAL A 352 -33.33 -14.07 27.86
N ARG A 353 -32.14 -14.21 27.28
CA ARG A 353 -30.97 -14.78 27.98
C ARG A 353 -30.59 -13.99 29.23
N GLN A 354 -30.60 -12.66 29.14
CA GLN A 354 -30.36 -11.77 30.29
C GLN A 354 -31.44 -11.92 31.37
N MET A 355 -32.70 -12.10 30.99
CA MET A 355 -33.79 -12.40 31.92
C MET A 355 -33.53 -13.71 32.67
N HIS A 356 -33.20 -14.81 31.98
CA HIS A 356 -32.88 -16.08 32.64
C HIS A 356 -31.67 -15.97 33.58
N ARG A 357 -30.61 -15.28 33.16
CA ARG A 357 -29.45 -15.05 34.04
C ARG A 357 -29.82 -14.25 35.30
N ALA A 358 -30.75 -13.31 35.21
CA ALA A 358 -31.24 -12.56 36.36
C ALA A 358 -32.09 -13.44 37.30
N LEU A 359 -33.01 -14.25 36.74
CA LEU A 359 -33.83 -15.21 37.51
C LEU A 359 -32.96 -16.24 38.25
N LEU A 360 -31.89 -16.73 37.63
CA LEU A 360 -30.94 -17.66 38.25
C LEU A 360 -30.22 -17.06 39.46
N ARG A 361 -30.11 -15.73 39.52
CA ARG A 361 -29.45 -15.00 40.62
C ARG A 361 -30.45 -14.44 41.63
N GLY A 362 -31.74 -14.78 41.49
CA GLY A 362 -32.82 -14.25 42.34
C GLY A 362 -33.11 -12.75 42.15
N ASP A 363 -32.67 -12.16 41.04
CA ASP A 363 -32.92 -10.75 40.72
C ASP A 363 -34.19 -10.61 39.86
N ASP A 364 -35.34 -10.75 40.52
CA ASP A 364 -36.66 -10.68 39.89
C ASP A 364 -36.94 -9.31 39.27
N VAL A 365 -36.39 -8.23 39.84
CA VAL A 365 -36.56 -6.86 39.34
C VAL A 365 -35.88 -6.71 37.99
N THR A 366 -34.62 -7.12 37.87
CA THR A 366 -33.91 -7.09 36.59
C THR A 366 -34.55 -8.06 35.60
N ALA A 367 -34.97 -9.25 36.04
CA ALA A 367 -35.65 -10.21 35.17
C ALA A 367 -36.92 -9.61 34.54
N GLU A 368 -37.79 -9.00 35.36
CA GLU A 368 -39.03 -8.36 34.88
C GLU A 368 -38.73 -7.16 33.97
N GLN A 369 -37.70 -6.37 34.28
CA GLN A 369 -37.27 -5.27 33.40
C GLN A 369 -36.80 -5.78 32.03
N ARG A 370 -36.04 -6.88 31.99
CA ARG A 370 -35.59 -7.50 30.74
C ARG A 370 -36.76 -8.12 29.97
N ARG A 371 -37.71 -8.76 30.65
CA ARG A 371 -38.98 -9.25 30.08
C ARG A 371 -39.76 -8.12 29.42
N LYS A 372 -40.05 -7.03 30.12
CA LYS A 372 -40.76 -5.85 29.58
C LYS A 372 -40.06 -5.23 28.38
N THR A 373 -38.73 -5.16 28.43
CA THR A 373 -37.89 -4.68 27.32
C THR A 373 -38.05 -5.58 26.10
N ALA A 374 -37.98 -6.90 26.28
CA ALA A 374 -38.17 -7.87 25.20
C ALA A 374 -39.58 -7.77 24.60
N LEU A 375 -40.63 -7.70 25.41
CA LEU A 375 -42.01 -7.50 24.93
C LEU A 375 -42.16 -6.20 24.11
N THR A 376 -41.51 -5.12 24.56
CA THR A 376 -41.50 -3.84 23.83
C THR A 376 -40.82 -3.99 22.47
N VAL A 377 -39.67 -4.66 22.40
CA VAL A 377 -38.97 -4.91 21.12
C VAL A 377 -39.81 -5.81 20.21
N ALA A 378 -40.43 -6.87 20.74
CA ALA A 378 -41.28 -7.76 19.97
C ALA A 378 -42.45 -7.01 19.32
N SER A 379 -43.09 -6.10 20.08
CA SER A 379 -44.16 -5.25 19.56
C SER A 379 -43.71 -4.34 18.41
N ARG A 380 -42.45 -3.86 18.41
CA ARG A 380 -41.89 -3.04 17.32
C ARG A 380 -41.63 -3.85 16.06
N LEU A 381 -41.33 -5.15 16.20
CA LEU A 381 -41.07 -6.05 15.08
C LEU A 381 -42.34 -6.55 14.39
N ARG A 382 -43.53 -6.24 14.93
CA ARG A 382 -44.84 -6.67 14.39
C ARG A 382 -45.12 -6.31 12.94
N HIS A 383 -44.38 -5.35 12.38
CA HIS A 383 -44.54 -4.82 11.02
C HIS A 383 -43.38 -5.20 10.08
N GLN A 384 -42.48 -6.07 10.53
CA GLN A 384 -41.32 -6.50 9.74
C GLN A 384 -41.66 -7.63 8.75
N SER A 385 -40.66 -8.16 8.05
CA SER A 385 -40.84 -9.34 7.20
C SER A 385 -41.40 -10.53 7.98
N GLN A 386 -42.11 -11.43 7.28
CA GLN A 386 -42.74 -12.62 7.88
C GLN A 386 -41.78 -13.42 8.80
N PRO A 387 -40.54 -13.76 8.39
CA PRO A 387 -39.59 -14.44 9.26
C PRO A 387 -39.31 -13.74 10.60
N VAL A 388 -39.16 -12.41 10.56
CA VAL A 388 -38.87 -11.60 11.75
C VAL A 388 -40.09 -11.53 12.67
N ARG A 389 -41.28 -11.38 12.09
CA ARG A 389 -42.54 -11.33 12.84
C ARG A 389 -42.80 -12.62 13.60
N TRP A 390 -42.68 -13.76 12.93
CA TRP A 390 -42.87 -15.07 13.56
C TRP A 390 -41.86 -15.37 14.65
N GLU A 391 -40.60 -14.96 14.45
CA GLU A 391 -39.57 -15.11 15.49
C GLU A 391 -39.89 -14.22 16.72
N ALA A 392 -40.28 -12.96 16.49
CA ALA A 392 -40.66 -12.04 17.55
C ALA A 392 -41.90 -12.53 18.32
N GLN A 393 -42.90 -13.07 17.62
CA GLN A 393 -44.10 -13.63 18.24
C GLN A 393 -43.83 -14.91 19.00
N ASN A 394 -42.96 -15.79 18.50
CA ASN A 394 -42.55 -16.98 19.24
C ASN A 394 -41.86 -16.62 20.55
N ILE A 395 -40.98 -15.61 20.53
CA ILE A 395 -40.34 -15.09 21.74
C ILE A 395 -41.37 -14.41 22.65
N GLN A 396 -42.34 -13.68 22.10
CA GLN A 396 -43.42 -13.09 22.89
C GLN A 396 -44.26 -14.16 23.58
N ALA A 397 -44.65 -15.22 22.86
CA ALA A 397 -45.37 -16.36 23.39
C ALA A 397 -44.58 -17.03 24.53
N TYR A 398 -43.28 -17.27 24.32
CA TYR A 398 -42.38 -17.81 25.35
C TYR A 398 -42.42 -16.99 26.65
N LEU A 399 -42.36 -15.66 26.53
CA LEU A 399 -42.38 -14.76 27.69
C LEU A 399 -43.74 -14.77 28.38
N CYS A 400 -44.85 -14.88 27.65
CA CYS A 400 -46.19 -14.73 28.20
C CYS A 400 -46.74 -16.01 28.87
N VAL A 401 -46.17 -17.19 28.63
CA VAL A 401 -46.72 -18.48 29.08
C VAL A 401 -47.11 -18.52 30.57
N GLY A 402 -46.26 -17.97 31.45
CA GLY A 402 -46.50 -18.00 32.90
C GLY A 402 -47.63 -17.09 33.40
N GLN A 403 -48.04 -16.09 32.61
CA GLN A 403 -49.07 -15.11 32.94
C GLN A 403 -50.37 -15.38 32.15
N GLU A 404 -50.25 -15.53 30.83
CA GLU A 404 -51.38 -15.67 29.90
C GLU A 404 -51.13 -16.80 28.89
N MET A 405 -51.42 -18.05 29.30
CA MET A 405 -51.27 -19.24 28.44
C MET A 405 -52.14 -19.16 27.18
N THR A 406 -53.37 -18.67 27.30
CA THR A 406 -54.31 -18.54 26.17
C THR A 406 -53.84 -17.51 25.15
N GLU A 407 -53.23 -16.40 25.59
CA GLU A 407 -52.61 -15.42 24.70
C GLU A 407 -51.38 -16.00 24.01
N SER A 408 -50.55 -16.75 24.76
CA SER A 408 -49.36 -17.42 24.23
C SER A 408 -49.70 -18.41 23.12
N LEU A 409 -50.78 -19.19 23.28
CA LEU A 409 -51.27 -20.09 22.24
C LEU A 409 -51.72 -19.33 21.00
N LYS A 410 -52.50 -18.24 21.14
CA LYS A 410 -52.94 -17.40 20.03
C LYS A 410 -51.77 -16.83 19.22
N LEU A 411 -50.71 -16.39 19.89
CA LEU A 411 -49.49 -15.87 19.26
C LEU A 411 -48.75 -16.92 18.40
N LEU A 412 -48.97 -18.21 18.63
CA LEU A 412 -48.40 -19.30 17.83
C LEU A 412 -49.31 -19.74 16.67
N GLU A 413 -50.60 -19.39 16.68
CA GLU A 413 -51.53 -19.76 15.61
C GLU A 413 -51.48 -18.79 14.43
N GLN A 414 -51.40 -17.49 14.73
CA GLN A 414 -51.56 -16.42 13.75
C GLN A 414 -50.51 -15.33 13.96
N ASP A 415 -50.05 -14.77 12.85
CA ASP A 415 -49.15 -13.63 12.88
C ASP A 415 -49.87 -12.36 13.38
N ALA A 416 -49.13 -11.26 13.56
CA ALA A 416 -49.71 -10.00 14.04
C ALA A 416 -50.80 -9.40 13.12
N GLU A 417 -50.98 -9.97 11.93
CA GLU A 417 -52.00 -9.59 10.95
C GLU A 417 -53.07 -10.69 10.76
N GLY A 418 -53.11 -11.72 11.62
CA GLY A 418 -54.09 -12.80 11.56
C GLY A 418 -53.76 -13.90 10.53
N ARG A 419 -52.56 -13.92 9.96
CA ARG A 419 -52.17 -14.87 8.91
C ARG A 419 -51.50 -16.11 9.52
N PRO A 420 -51.81 -17.33 9.06
CA PRO A 420 -51.17 -18.54 9.57
C PRO A 420 -49.72 -18.70 9.08
N PRO A 421 -48.90 -19.55 9.73
CA PRO A 421 -47.52 -19.77 9.31
C PRO A 421 -47.47 -20.58 8.01
N VAL A 422 -46.87 -20.01 6.96
CA VAL A 422 -46.81 -20.59 5.61
C VAL A 422 -45.41 -21.16 5.33
N LYS A 423 -45.33 -22.40 4.85
CA LYS A 423 -44.07 -23.14 4.63
C LYS A 423 -43.15 -22.45 3.64
N GLU A 424 -43.72 -21.88 2.57
CA GLU A 424 -43.00 -21.21 1.49
C GLU A 424 -42.28 -19.93 1.97
N GLN A 425 -42.80 -19.28 3.01
CA GLN A 425 -42.27 -18.01 3.52
C GLN A 425 -41.31 -18.20 4.70
N LEU A 426 -41.58 -19.19 5.55
CA LEU A 426 -40.84 -19.41 6.79
C LEU A 426 -39.81 -20.54 6.67
N GLY A 427 -40.01 -21.48 5.76
CA GLY A 427 -39.27 -22.73 5.69
C GLY A 427 -39.94 -23.84 6.50
N GLY A 428 -39.82 -25.08 6.04
CA GLY A 428 -40.49 -26.23 6.65
C GLY A 428 -40.11 -26.46 8.11
N ALA A 429 -38.82 -26.33 8.45
CA ALA A 429 -38.34 -26.54 9.82
C ALA A 429 -38.96 -25.54 10.81
N THR A 430 -39.06 -24.26 10.43
CA THR A 430 -39.66 -23.20 11.27
C THR A 430 -41.15 -23.45 11.53
N VAL A 431 -41.91 -23.88 10.52
CA VAL A 431 -43.34 -24.20 10.69
C VAL A 431 -43.52 -25.44 11.57
N VAL A 432 -42.63 -26.43 11.47
CA VAL A 432 -42.64 -27.61 12.35
C VAL A 432 -42.33 -27.21 13.79
N ALA A 433 -41.32 -26.35 14.02
CA ALA A 433 -40.99 -25.84 15.35
C ALA A 433 -42.15 -25.06 15.99
N LEU A 434 -42.85 -24.22 15.22
CA LEU A 434 -44.05 -23.52 15.69
C LEU A 434 -45.16 -24.49 16.13
N ARG A 435 -45.43 -25.53 15.33
CA ARG A 435 -46.40 -26.58 15.70
C ARG A 435 -45.97 -27.33 16.94
N LYS A 436 -44.70 -27.69 17.06
CA LYS A 436 -44.13 -28.34 18.26
C LYS A 436 -44.29 -27.46 19.51
N ASN A 437 -43.97 -26.16 19.41
CA ASN A 437 -44.13 -25.21 20.53
C ASN A 437 -45.59 -25.09 20.95
N ARG A 438 -46.52 -25.08 19.99
CA ARG A 438 -47.95 -25.07 20.27
C ARG A 438 -48.39 -26.35 21.00
N SER A 439 -48.09 -27.53 20.45
CA SER A 439 -48.44 -28.80 21.09
C SER A 439 -47.83 -28.92 22.49
N PHE A 440 -46.57 -28.48 22.66
CA PHE A 440 -45.91 -28.43 23.97
C PHE A 440 -46.68 -27.59 25.00
N LEU A 441 -47.30 -26.48 24.58
CA LEU A 441 -48.12 -25.65 25.48
C LEU A 441 -49.52 -26.25 25.72
N GLU A 442 -50.13 -26.89 24.71
CA GLU A 442 -51.45 -27.55 24.83
C GLU A 442 -51.39 -28.77 25.77
N ASP A 443 -50.29 -29.53 25.72
CA ASP A 443 -50.08 -30.73 26.54
C ASP A 443 -49.68 -30.42 28.00
N ARG A 444 -49.48 -29.13 28.34
CA ARG A 444 -48.98 -28.72 29.65
C ARG A 444 -50.10 -28.72 30.72
N PRO A 445 -49.89 -29.35 31.89
CA PRO A 445 -50.88 -29.34 32.97
C PRO A 445 -51.15 -27.93 33.50
N LEU A 446 -52.44 -27.61 33.70
CA LEU A 446 -52.87 -26.37 34.35
C LEU A 446 -52.38 -26.37 35.83
N GLY A 447 -51.34 -25.61 36.13
CA GLY A 447 -50.82 -25.44 37.50
C GLY A 447 -49.30 -25.51 37.64
N GLU A 448 -48.58 -26.05 36.65
CA GLU A 448 -47.12 -26.17 36.69
C GLU A 448 -46.41 -24.90 36.19
N ARG A 449 -46.67 -23.75 36.83
CA ARG A 449 -46.04 -22.46 36.45
C ARG A 449 -44.51 -22.47 36.60
N ASP A 450 -43.97 -23.32 37.48
CA ASP A 450 -42.55 -23.39 37.81
C ASP A 450 -41.73 -24.31 36.88
N GLN A 451 -42.37 -25.00 35.94
CA GLN A 451 -41.67 -25.89 35.00
C GLN A 451 -40.94 -25.07 33.93
N GLN A 452 -39.70 -25.47 33.66
CA GLN A 452 -38.83 -24.80 32.68
C GLN A 452 -39.30 -25.08 31.25
N LEU A 453 -39.60 -24.02 30.52
CA LEU A 453 -40.05 -24.10 29.13
C LEU A 453 -38.95 -24.59 28.18
N ASN A 454 -37.71 -24.15 28.41
CA ASN A 454 -36.55 -24.55 27.63
C ASN A 454 -35.33 -24.69 28.56
N PRO A 455 -34.88 -25.92 28.86
CA PRO A 455 -33.76 -26.13 29.76
C PRO A 455 -32.41 -25.69 29.17
N TYR A 456 -32.23 -25.70 27.84
CA TYR A 456 -31.00 -25.19 27.20
C TYR A 456 -30.88 -23.67 27.39
N LEU A 457 -31.99 -22.95 27.24
CA LEU A 457 -32.01 -21.50 27.43
C LEU A 457 -31.74 -21.10 28.89
N VAL A 458 -32.19 -21.89 29.87
CA VAL A 458 -31.83 -21.72 31.29
C VAL A 458 -30.32 -21.90 31.50
N LEU A 459 -29.70 -22.86 30.82
CA LEU A 459 -28.24 -23.05 30.85
C LEU A 459 -27.48 -22.07 29.95
N ASP A 460 -28.17 -21.14 29.30
CA ASP A 460 -27.63 -20.13 28.40
C ASP A 460 -26.79 -20.72 27.23
N VAL A 461 -27.23 -21.85 26.71
CA VAL A 461 -26.63 -22.53 25.55
C VAL A 461 -27.64 -22.62 24.40
N PRO A 462 -27.18 -22.80 23.15
CA PRO A 462 -28.06 -23.16 22.05
C PRO A 462 -28.83 -24.46 22.34
N ASP A 463 -30.02 -24.57 21.74
CA ASP A 463 -30.77 -25.83 21.74
C ASP A 463 -29.89 -26.97 21.20
N GLU A 464 -29.92 -28.12 21.90
CA GLU A 464 -29.17 -29.34 21.53
C GLU A 464 -27.64 -29.19 21.53
N ALA A 465 -27.09 -28.14 22.16
CA ALA A 465 -25.64 -27.93 22.25
C ALA A 465 -24.93 -29.10 22.96
N GLU A 466 -23.97 -29.74 22.31
CA GLU A 466 -23.21 -30.89 22.85
C GLU A 466 -22.42 -30.56 24.12
N ASP A 467 -22.00 -29.31 24.28
CA ASP A 467 -21.19 -28.83 25.39
C ASP A 467 -22.01 -28.28 26.57
N TRP A 468 -23.33 -28.52 26.61
CA TRP A 468 -24.22 -28.04 27.68
C TRP A 468 -23.75 -28.45 29.08
N LYS A 469 -23.12 -29.63 29.24
CA LYS A 469 -22.54 -30.10 30.52
C LYS A 469 -21.43 -29.17 31.02
N LYS A 470 -20.65 -28.55 30.12
CA LYS A 470 -19.60 -27.58 30.47
C LYS A 470 -20.21 -26.26 30.93
N ALA A 471 -21.26 -25.77 30.25
CA ALA A 471 -22.00 -24.59 30.67
C ALA A 471 -22.63 -24.76 32.06
N TRP A 472 -23.30 -25.89 32.32
CA TRP A 472 -23.85 -26.22 33.64
C TRP A 472 -22.78 -26.21 34.75
N ARG A 473 -21.62 -26.85 34.54
CA ARG A 473 -20.53 -26.86 35.53
C ARG A 473 -20.02 -25.44 35.85
N THR A 474 -20.01 -24.57 34.84
CA THR A 474 -19.57 -23.18 34.98
C THR A 474 -20.59 -22.39 35.80
N LEU A 475 -21.86 -22.43 35.40
CA LEU A 475 -22.96 -21.76 36.13
C LEU A 475 -23.07 -22.24 37.57
N ARG A 476 -22.90 -23.55 37.84
CA ARG A 476 -22.98 -24.10 39.20
C ARG A 476 -21.96 -23.47 40.17
N LYS A 477 -20.79 -23.07 39.68
CA LYS A 477 -19.75 -22.42 40.49
C LYS A 477 -20.10 -20.96 40.81
N GLU A 478 -20.85 -20.30 39.94
CA GLU A 478 -21.18 -18.88 40.02
C GLU A 478 -22.49 -18.58 40.78
N LEU A 479 -23.39 -19.56 40.87
CA LEU A 479 -24.72 -19.40 41.44
C LEU A 479 -24.80 -19.81 42.92
N ASP A 480 -25.76 -19.21 43.61
CA ASP A 480 -26.21 -19.56 44.95
C ASP A 480 -27.05 -20.86 44.96
N ASP A 481 -27.51 -21.30 46.14
CA ASP A 481 -28.26 -22.55 46.26
C ASP A 481 -29.61 -22.51 45.52
N GLY A 482 -30.26 -21.34 45.46
CA GLY A 482 -31.49 -21.14 44.69
C GLY A 482 -31.26 -21.32 43.19
N GLY A 483 -30.27 -20.63 42.62
CA GLY A 483 -29.88 -20.77 41.22
C GLY A 483 -29.41 -22.19 40.87
N ARG A 484 -28.68 -22.85 41.78
CA ARG A 484 -28.22 -24.24 41.63
C ARG A 484 -29.39 -25.21 41.49
N VAL A 485 -30.46 -25.05 42.26
CA VAL A 485 -31.67 -25.88 42.13
C VAL A 485 -32.26 -25.72 40.73
N GLN A 486 -32.35 -24.49 40.21
CA GLN A 486 -32.90 -24.25 38.86
C GLN A 486 -32.04 -24.89 37.76
N ILE A 487 -30.72 -24.69 37.76
CA ILE A 487 -29.86 -25.29 36.73
C ILE A 487 -29.76 -26.82 36.85
N ASN A 488 -29.92 -27.38 38.05
CA ASN A 488 -29.95 -28.84 38.24
C ASN A 488 -31.24 -29.44 37.68
N ARG A 489 -32.39 -28.78 37.84
CA ARG A 489 -33.63 -29.20 37.16
C ARG A 489 -33.46 -29.20 35.64
N ALA A 490 -32.81 -28.17 35.08
CA ALA A 490 -32.55 -28.10 33.63
C ALA A 490 -31.65 -29.25 33.17
N LYS A 491 -30.55 -29.50 33.88
CA LYS A 491 -29.67 -30.65 33.66
C LYS A 491 -30.44 -31.96 33.71
N ASP A 492 -31.22 -32.19 34.75
CA ASP A 492 -31.88 -33.47 34.97
C ASP A 492 -32.95 -33.74 33.90
N MET A 493 -33.62 -32.70 33.39
CA MET A 493 -34.50 -32.79 32.21
C MET A 493 -33.73 -33.24 30.96
N ILE A 494 -32.60 -32.61 30.66
CA ILE A 494 -31.78 -32.95 29.48
C ILE A 494 -31.22 -34.38 29.62
N GLU A 495 -30.66 -34.74 30.79
CA GLU A 495 -30.11 -36.09 31.02
C GLU A 495 -31.19 -37.17 30.98
N LYS A 496 -32.43 -36.86 31.39
CA LYS A 496 -33.53 -37.80 31.30
C LYS A 496 -33.86 -38.10 29.84
N ALA A 497 -33.98 -37.06 29.00
CA ALA A 497 -34.24 -37.23 27.57
C ALA A 497 -33.08 -37.97 26.86
N GLU A 498 -31.82 -37.63 27.17
CA GLU A 498 -30.63 -38.34 26.66
C GLU A 498 -30.67 -39.83 27.03
N ARG A 499 -31.01 -40.15 28.29
CA ARG A 499 -31.09 -41.54 28.78
C ARG A 499 -32.22 -42.33 28.14
N GLU A 500 -33.37 -41.71 27.96
CA GLU A 500 -34.56 -42.32 27.38
C GLU A 500 -34.51 -42.38 25.84
N GLN A 501 -33.47 -41.81 25.22
CA GLN A 501 -33.32 -41.66 23.77
C GLN A 501 -34.53 -41.00 23.12
N GLN A 502 -35.12 -40.03 23.82
CA GLN A 502 -36.29 -39.28 23.38
C GLN A 502 -35.93 -37.85 23.03
N GLU A 503 -36.68 -37.25 22.09
CA GLU A 503 -36.61 -35.81 21.86
C GLU A 503 -37.11 -35.10 23.13
N LEU A 504 -36.30 -34.18 23.67
CA LEU A 504 -36.65 -33.43 24.87
C LEU A 504 -37.85 -32.50 24.56
N PRO A 505 -39.02 -32.69 25.21
CA PRO A 505 -40.15 -31.78 25.04
C PRO A 505 -39.78 -30.41 25.59
N ARG A 506 -39.76 -29.40 24.72
CA ARG A 506 -39.36 -28.03 25.05
C ARG A 506 -40.02 -27.01 24.13
N PHE A 507 -40.03 -25.76 24.58
CA PHE A 507 -40.34 -24.61 23.77
C PHE A 507 -39.07 -24.10 23.05
N VAL A 508 -39.00 -24.28 21.73
CA VAL A 508 -37.86 -23.91 20.89
C VAL A 508 -37.76 -22.38 20.73
N VAL A 509 -36.61 -21.82 21.13
CA VAL A 509 -36.27 -20.40 20.94
C VAL A 509 -34.76 -20.26 20.66
N PRO A 510 -34.34 -19.68 19.52
CA PRO A 510 -35.14 -19.15 18.41
C PRO A 510 -35.69 -20.26 17.48
N LEU A 511 -36.71 -19.94 16.68
CA LEU A 511 -37.30 -20.84 15.67
C LEU A 511 -36.36 -21.15 14.50
N ALA A 512 -35.57 -20.17 14.08
CA ALA A 512 -34.66 -20.28 12.95
C ALA A 512 -33.26 -19.80 13.32
N PRO A 513 -32.53 -20.50 14.21
CA PRO A 513 -31.26 -20.02 14.78
C PRO A 513 -30.25 -19.59 13.70
N HIS A 514 -30.12 -20.37 12.63
CA HIS A 514 -29.21 -20.11 11.50
C HIS A 514 -29.42 -18.73 10.83
N ARG A 515 -30.62 -18.15 10.84
CA ARG A 515 -30.91 -16.83 10.22
C ARG A 515 -30.37 -15.66 11.03
N TRP A 516 -30.16 -15.87 12.33
CA TRP A 516 -29.82 -14.83 13.29
C TRP A 516 -28.38 -14.95 13.78
N VAL A 517 -27.63 -15.91 13.22
CA VAL A 517 -26.19 -16.07 13.46
C VAL A 517 -25.46 -14.80 13.00
N ALA A 518 -24.33 -14.54 13.65
CA ALA A 518 -23.42 -13.49 13.25
C ALA A 518 -22.89 -13.77 11.83
N PRO A 519 -22.90 -12.79 10.91
CA PRO A 519 -22.21 -12.91 9.64
C PRO A 519 -20.74 -13.29 9.84
N THR A 520 -20.22 -14.18 8.99
CA THR A 520 -18.84 -14.67 9.07
C THR A 520 -17.90 -13.90 8.12
N GLY A 521 -16.61 -13.85 8.47
CA GLY A 521 -15.56 -13.22 7.69
C GLY A 521 -15.27 -11.76 8.07
N THR A 522 -14.22 -11.20 7.46
CA THR A 522 -13.73 -9.84 7.73
C THR A 522 -14.27 -8.84 6.70
N SER A 523 -14.73 -7.67 7.15
CA SER A 523 -15.12 -6.59 6.23
C SER A 523 -13.92 -6.09 5.44
N HIS A 524 -14.11 -5.85 4.15
CA HIS A 524 -13.10 -5.21 3.29
C HIS A 524 -12.69 -3.81 3.80
N ARG A 525 -13.58 -3.12 4.52
CA ARG A 525 -13.30 -1.82 5.15
C ARG A 525 -12.40 -1.92 6.38
N LEU A 526 -12.24 -3.13 6.91
CA LEU A 526 -11.40 -3.43 8.05
C LEU A 526 -10.08 -4.10 7.63
N GLU A 527 -9.83 -4.29 6.34
CA GLU A 527 -8.55 -4.82 5.86
C GLU A 527 -7.42 -3.86 6.19
N LEU A 528 -6.28 -4.42 6.60
CA LEU A 528 -5.11 -3.62 6.93
C LEU A 528 -4.48 -3.09 5.63
N PRO A 529 -4.40 -1.77 5.44
CA PRO A 529 -3.83 -1.20 4.22
C PRO A 529 -2.33 -1.53 4.14
N PRO A 530 -1.80 -1.88 2.96
CA PRO A 530 -0.37 -2.12 2.81
C PRO A 530 0.39 -0.79 2.97
N GLU A 531 1.43 -0.80 3.79
CA GLU A 531 2.28 0.37 4.02
C GLU A 531 3.50 0.30 3.11
N PRO A 532 3.87 1.36 2.39
CA PRO A 532 5.09 1.37 1.60
C PRO A 532 6.34 1.10 2.45
N LEU A 533 7.30 0.36 1.89
CA LEU A 533 8.56 0.12 2.57
C LEU A 533 9.30 1.45 2.78
N ARG A 534 9.72 1.68 4.02
CA ARG A 534 10.52 2.86 4.38
C ARG A 534 11.86 2.80 3.63
N ARG A 535 12.33 3.99 3.26
CA ARG A 535 13.65 4.17 2.65
C ARG A 535 14.74 3.47 3.49
N LEU A 536 15.59 2.70 2.80
CA LEU A 536 16.74 2.01 3.42
C LEU A 536 18.09 2.69 3.09
N THR A 537 18.10 3.70 2.24
CA THR A 537 19.29 4.44 1.82
C THR A 537 19.44 5.77 2.56
N MET A 538 20.66 6.31 2.60
CA MET A 538 20.91 7.71 2.96
C MET A 538 20.54 8.64 1.79
N PRO A 539 20.33 9.96 2.02
CA PRO A 539 20.16 10.98 0.99
C PRO A 539 21.20 10.87 -0.15
N SER A 540 20.81 11.20 -1.39
CA SER A 540 21.75 11.14 -2.53
C SER A 540 22.95 12.07 -2.33
N THR A 541 24.13 11.58 -2.73
CA THR A 541 25.36 12.38 -2.81
C THR A 541 25.49 13.06 -4.17
N ASP A 542 26.38 14.04 -4.29
CA ASP A 542 26.67 14.68 -5.58
C ASP A 542 27.18 13.66 -6.62
N SER A 543 27.95 12.65 -6.16
CA SER A 543 28.37 11.55 -7.02
C SER A 543 27.21 10.71 -7.55
N ASP A 544 26.15 10.50 -6.76
CA ASP A 544 24.96 9.77 -7.22
C ASP A 544 24.22 10.58 -8.31
N ARG A 545 24.18 11.91 -8.15
CA ARG A 545 23.54 12.85 -9.11
C ARG A 545 24.34 13.00 -10.40
N GLU A 546 25.65 12.83 -10.35
CA GLU A 546 26.54 12.86 -11.52
C GLU A 546 26.71 11.49 -12.19
N TRP A 547 26.19 10.42 -11.59
CA TRP A 547 26.38 9.05 -12.08
C TRP A 547 25.87 8.86 -13.51
N SER A 548 24.65 9.30 -13.81
CA SER A 548 24.05 9.15 -15.15
C SER A 548 24.88 9.84 -16.23
N ARG A 549 25.38 11.05 -15.93
CA ARG A 549 26.28 11.83 -16.79
C ARG A 549 27.61 11.13 -17.01
N THR A 550 28.18 10.57 -15.94
CA THR A 550 29.46 9.86 -15.98
C THR A 550 29.37 8.60 -16.83
N GLU A 551 28.31 7.82 -16.69
CA GLU A 551 28.10 6.59 -17.48
C GLU A 551 27.75 6.90 -18.94
N ALA A 552 26.99 7.96 -19.21
CA ALA A 552 26.77 8.44 -20.57
C ALA A 552 28.09 8.87 -21.23
N ALA A 553 29.00 9.52 -20.49
CA ALA A 553 30.33 9.87 -20.98
C ALA A 553 31.18 8.64 -21.28
N ARG A 554 31.13 7.59 -20.42
CA ARG A 554 31.78 6.30 -20.71
C ARG A 554 31.25 5.66 -21.98
N GLU A 555 29.91 5.64 -22.19
CA GLU A 555 29.32 5.11 -23.41
C GLU A 555 29.82 5.85 -24.66
N ILE A 556 29.93 7.19 -24.61
CA ILE A 556 30.44 8.00 -25.72
C ILE A 556 31.91 7.63 -26.03
N ILE A 557 32.76 7.51 -25.00
CA ILE A 557 34.17 7.11 -25.18
C ILE A 557 34.26 5.70 -25.77
N THR A 558 33.45 4.75 -25.28
CA THR A 558 33.41 3.39 -25.82
C THR A 558 32.99 3.38 -27.29
N LYS A 559 31.92 4.09 -27.65
CA LYS A 559 31.47 4.19 -29.05
C LYS A 559 32.49 4.86 -29.97
N ALA A 560 33.26 5.84 -29.46
CA ALA A 560 34.39 6.41 -30.19
C ALA A 560 35.54 5.39 -30.37
N THR A 561 35.83 4.58 -29.35
CA THR A 561 36.82 3.49 -29.43
C THR A 561 36.42 2.43 -30.46
N GLU A 562 35.17 1.98 -30.43
CA GLU A 562 34.64 0.97 -31.36
C GLU A 562 34.70 1.45 -32.81
N ARG A 563 34.43 2.74 -33.06
CA ARG A 563 34.54 3.35 -34.40
C ARG A 563 35.97 3.29 -34.96
N LEU A 564 36.97 3.55 -34.10
CA LEU A 564 38.37 3.63 -34.48
C LEU A 564 39.13 2.31 -34.33
N SER A 565 38.46 1.25 -33.88
CA SER A 565 39.06 -0.08 -33.80
C SER A 565 39.10 -0.71 -35.20
N PRO A 566 40.26 -1.18 -35.69
CA PRO A 566 40.28 -1.94 -36.92
C PRO A 566 39.47 -3.21 -36.69
N ALA A 567 38.40 -3.40 -37.48
CA ALA A 567 37.64 -4.65 -37.47
C ALA A 567 38.63 -5.80 -37.67
N ALA A 568 38.51 -6.84 -36.85
CA ALA A 568 39.29 -8.07 -37.00
C ALA A 568 39.29 -8.49 -38.46
N GLU A 569 40.49 -8.61 -39.03
CA GLU A 569 40.71 -9.08 -40.39
C GLU A 569 39.84 -10.32 -40.66
N ASP A 570 39.14 -10.29 -41.79
CA ASP A 570 38.48 -11.43 -42.43
C ASP A 570 39.32 -12.71 -42.25
N THR A 571 38.92 -13.58 -41.33
CA THR A 571 39.17 -15.02 -41.45
C THR A 571 38.29 -15.54 -42.59
N ALA A 572 38.63 -15.18 -43.83
CA ALA A 572 37.95 -15.64 -45.04
C ALA A 572 38.91 -15.62 -46.24
N ALA A 573 40.09 -16.23 -46.10
CA ALA A 573 40.95 -16.54 -47.25
C ALA A 573 41.99 -17.63 -46.91
N LEU A 574 41.52 -18.85 -46.61
CA LEU A 574 42.31 -20.07 -46.79
C LEU A 574 41.37 -21.29 -46.72
N GLU A 575 40.43 -21.36 -47.66
CA GLU A 575 39.98 -22.67 -48.15
C GLU A 575 40.76 -22.96 -49.43
N ASP A 576 41.80 -23.80 -49.28
CA ASP A 576 42.41 -24.51 -50.39
C ASP A 576 41.33 -25.38 -51.07
N PRO A 577 41.12 -25.25 -52.39
CA PRO A 577 40.46 -26.30 -53.14
C PRO A 577 41.49 -27.39 -53.47
N GLU A 578 41.05 -28.65 -53.40
CA GLU A 578 41.70 -29.85 -53.96
C GLU A 578 42.63 -30.67 -53.03
N SER A 579 42.03 -31.67 -52.40
CA SER A 579 42.43 -33.09 -52.42
C SER A 579 41.29 -33.87 -51.77
N GLY A 580 40.52 -34.74 -52.43
CA GLY A 580 40.94 -35.86 -53.25
C GLY A 580 40.39 -37.14 -52.60
N THR A 581 39.41 -37.75 -53.25
CA THR A 581 38.73 -39.03 -52.95
C THR A 581 39.61 -40.19 -52.46
N SER A 582 39.17 -40.91 -51.44
CA SER A 582 38.84 -42.36 -51.44
C SER A 582 38.27 -42.81 -50.11
#